data_AF-A0A453D3M0-F1
#
_entry.id   AF-A0A453D3M0-F1
#
_cell.length_a   1.000
_cell.length_b   1.000
_cell.length_c   1.000
_cell.angle_alpha   90.00
_cell.angle_beta   90.00
_cell.angle_gamma   90.00
#
_symmetry.space_group_name_H-M   'P 1'
#
loop_
_entity.id
_entity.type
_entity.pdbx_description
1 polymer ?
#
loop_
_entity_poly.entity_id
_entity_poly.type
_entity_poly.pdbx_seq_one_letter_code
_entity_poly.pdbx_strand_id
1 'polypeptide(L)' 'MNEALEVLSTGGWLHSFPEGKVAQDHQPIRRLKWGTASLIVRAPVTPIVLPIVHTGFEKVY' A
#
# COMPACT_ATOMS: atom_id res chain seq x y z
N MET A 1 7.93 -6.54 -7.59
CA MET A 1 7.14 -7.55 -6.82
C MET A 1 8.05 -8.46 -6.02
N ASN A 2 9.07 -9.07 -6.63
CA ASN A 2 10.00 -9.95 -5.89
C ASN A 2 10.81 -9.19 -4.84
N GLU A 3 11.30 -7.99 -5.17
CA GLU A 3 12.00 -7.11 -4.22
C GLU A 3 11.13 -6.77 -2.99
N ALA A 4 9.83 -6.51 -3.21
CA ALA A 4 8.90 -6.25 -2.11
C ALA A 4 8.70 -7.48 -1.20
N LEU A 5 8.71 -8.69 -1.75
CA LEU A 5 8.66 -9.92 -0.97
C LEU A 5 9.96 -10.18 -0.20
N GLU A 6 11.10 -9.77 -0.75
CA GLU A 6 12.40 -9.84 -0.08
C GLU A 6 12.50 -8.86 1.11
N VAL A 7 11.97 -7.64 0.95
CA VAL A 7 11.84 -6.70 2.07
C VAL A 7 10.98 -7.31 3.18
N LEU A 8 9.83 -7.91 2.83
CA LEU A 8 8.95 -8.54 3.82
C LEU A 8 9.57 -9.80 4.45
N SER A 9 10.35 -10.58 3.70
CA SER A 9 10.99 -11.80 4.21
C SER A 9 12.11 -11.51 5.21
N THR A 10 12.70 -10.33 5.15
CA THR A 10 13.75 -9.86 6.08
C THR A 10 13.19 -9.08 7.27
N GLY A 11 11.86 -8.98 7.40
CA GLY A 11 11.20 -8.21 8.46
C GLY A 11 11.23 -6.69 8.23
N GLY A 12 11.56 -6.25 7.02
CA GLY A 12 11.53 -4.85 6.63
C GLY A 12 10.12 -4.28 6.49
N TRP A 13 10.04 -2.95 6.46
CA TRP A 13 8.79 -2.23 6.26
C TRP A 13 8.57 -1.91 4.79
N LEU A 14 7.36 -2.17 4.30
CA LEU A 14 6.94 -1.82 2.94
C LEU A 14 5.76 -0.85 3.01
N HIS A 15 5.95 0.37 2.53
CA HIS A 15 4.87 1.33 2.32
C HIS A 15 4.41 1.25 0.86
N SER A 16 3.10 1.09 0.65
CA SER A 16 2.50 1.04 -0.70
C SER A 16 1.24 1.87 -0.78
N PHE A 17 0.96 2.43 -1.96
CA PHE A 17 -0.31 3.08 -2.28
C PHE A 17 -1.19 2.13 -3.10
N PRO A 18 -2.13 1.39 -2.47
CA PRO A 18 -2.90 0.34 -3.13
C PRO A 18 -3.82 0.84 -4.25
N GLU A 19 -4.12 2.14 -4.32
CA GLU A 19 -4.91 2.75 -5.41
C GLU A 19 -4.16 2.72 -6.75
N GLY A 20 -2.83 2.78 -6.71
CA GLY A 20 -1.95 2.76 -7.88
C GLY A 20 -2.20 3.90 -8.88
N LYS A 21 -2.83 4.99 -8.45
CA LYS A 21 -2.91 6.30 -9.11
C LYS A 21 -3.19 7.34 -8.02
N VAL A 22 -2.63 8.54 -8.17
CA VAL A 22 -2.99 9.69 -7.31
C VAL A 22 -4.40 10.15 -7.68
N ALA A 23 -5.31 10.16 -6.71
CA ALA A 23 -6.63 10.76 -6.81
C ALA A 23 -6.67 12.03 -5.93
N GLN A 24 -6.95 13.18 -6.53
CA GLN A 24 -6.99 14.48 -5.83
C GLN A 24 -8.42 15.06 -5.75
N ASP A 25 -9.42 14.29 -6.16
CA ASP A 25 -10.83 14.66 -6.05
C ASP A 25 -11.41 14.27 -4.69
N HIS A 26 -12.42 15.02 -4.24
CA HIS A 26 -13.14 14.78 -2.98
C HIS A 26 -14.15 13.63 -3.11
N GLN A 27 -13.67 12.45 -3.49
CA GLN A 27 -14.48 11.23 -3.64
C GLN A 27 -14.15 10.22 -2.53
N PRO A 28 -15.06 9.27 -2.23
CA PRO A 28 -14.76 8.14 -1.34
C PRO A 28 -13.52 7.35 -1.81
N ILE A 29 -12.91 6.60 -0.88
CA ILE A 29 -11.74 5.76 -1.17
C ILE A 29 -12.04 4.86 -2.37
N ARG A 30 -11.20 4.97 -3.40
CA ARG A 30 -11.35 4.22 -4.64
C ARG A 30 -11.00 2.76 -4.42
N ARG A 31 -11.30 1.94 -5.44
CA ARG A 31 -10.92 0.52 -5.45
C ARG A 31 -9.42 0.35 -5.20
N LEU A 32 -9.09 -0.41 -4.16
CA LEU A 32 -7.75 -0.89 -3.90
C LEU A 32 -7.39 -2.01 -4.90
N LYS A 33 -6.22 -1.90 -5.52
CA LYS A 33 -5.69 -2.94 -6.41
C LYS A 33 -5.28 -4.16 -5.59
N TRP A 34 -5.45 -5.34 -6.19
CA TRP A 34 -5.19 -6.63 -5.54
C TRP A 34 -3.70 -6.90 -5.23
N GLY A 35 -2.77 -6.10 -5.77
CA GLY A 35 -1.33 -6.29 -5.59
C GLY A 35 -0.90 -6.29 -4.12
N THR A 36 -1.48 -5.45 -3.28
CA THR A 36 -1.19 -5.44 -1.83
C THR A 36 -1.66 -6.72 -1.14
N ALA A 37 -2.85 -7.22 -1.48
CA ALA A 37 -3.33 -8.50 -0.96
C ALA A 37 -2.44 -9.68 -1.42
N SER A 38 -1.96 -9.64 -2.66
CA SER A 38 -0.99 -10.62 -3.18
C SER A 38 0.30 -10.64 -2.37
N LEU A 39 0.83 -9.48 -1.98
CA LEU A 39 2.03 -9.40 -1.13
C LEU A 39 1.80 -10.00 0.26
N ILE A 40 0.65 -9.70 0.89
CA ILE A 40 0.29 -10.24 2.21
C ILE A 40 0.20 -11.77 2.16
N VAL A 41 -0.49 -12.32 1.16
CA VAL A 41 -0.70 -13.77 1.02
C VAL A 41 0.59 -14.52 0.66
N ARG A 42 1.49 -13.88 -0.09
CA ARG A 42 2.73 -14.51 -0.57
C ARG A 42 3.93 -14.28 0.35
N ALA A 43 3.82 -13.42 1.35
CA ALA A 43 4.88 -13.22 2.33
C ALA A 43 5.09 -14.52 3.15
N PRO A 44 6.35 -14.89 3.45
CA PRO A 44 6.64 -16.13 4.18
C PRO A 44 6.08 -16.12 5.61
N VAL A 45 5.97 -14.93 6.21
CA VAL A 45 5.28 -14.67 7.47
C VAL A 45 4.24 -13.60 7.18
N THR A 46 3.01 -13.79 7.63
CA THR A 46 1.94 -12.80 7.45
C THR A 46 2.35 -11.48 8.12
N PRO A 47 2.49 -10.37 7.37
CA PRO A 47 2.93 -9.11 7.93
C PRO A 47 1.80 -8.43 8.72
N ILE A 48 2.18 -7.54 9.64
CA ILE A 48 1.23 -6.60 10.25
C ILE A 48 0.84 -5.56 9.20
N VAL A 49 -0.46 -5.33 9.06
CA VAL A 49 -0.99 -4.30 8.15
C VAL A 49 -1.37 -3.05 8.94
N LEU A 50 -0.69 -1.95 8.67
CA LEU A 50 -0.99 -0.63 9.24
C LEU A 50 -1.70 0.24 8.18
N PRO A 51 -3.02 0.47 8.27
CA PRO A 51 -3.72 1.34 7.34
C PRO A 51 -3.40 2.80 7.62
N ILE A 52 -3.01 3.55 6.59
CA ILE A 52 -2.77 4.99 6.66
C ILE A 52 -3.70 5.67 5.65
N VAL A 53 -4.46 6.66 6.12
CA VAL A 53 -5.29 7.53 5.29
C VAL A 53 -4.83 8.96 5.53
N HIS A 54 -4.60 9.72 4.45
CA HIS A 54 -4.22 11.11 4.53
C HIS A 54 -5.08 11.95 3.57
N THR A 55 -5.25 13.23 3.90
CA THR A 55 -6.00 14.22 3.11
C THR A 55 -5.25 15.55 3.14
N GLY A 56 -5.49 16.45 2.18
CA GLY A 56 -4.91 17.79 2.17
C GLY A 56 -3.65 17.94 1.32
N PHE A 57 -3.14 16.85 0.74
CA PHE A 57 -1.99 16.91 -0.19
C PHE A 57 -2.31 17.65 -1.49
N GLU A 58 -3.58 17.75 -1.87
CA GLU A 58 -4.04 18.57 -2.99
C GLU A 58 -3.83 20.08 -2.79
N LYS A 59 -3.52 20.50 -1.55
CA LYS A 59 -3.31 21.91 -1.17
C LYS A 59 -1.83 22.27 -1.02
N VAL A 60 -0.93 21.31 -1.19
CA VAL A 60 0.52 21.52 -1.07
C VAL A 60 1.08 21.86 -2.46
N TYR A 61 1.62 23.07 -2.60
CA TYR A 61 2.30 23.58 -3.81
C TYR A 61 3.81 23.47 -3.68
#